data_AF-A9ILL8-F1
#
_entry.id   AF-A9ILL8-F1
#
_cell.length_a   1.000
_cell.length_b   1.000
_cell.length_c   1.000
_cell.angle_alpha   90.00
_cell.angle_beta   90.00
_cell.angle_gamma   90.00
#
_symmetry.space_group_name_H-M   'P 1'
#
loop_
_entity.id
_entity.type
_entity.pdbx_description
1 polymer ?
#
loop_
_entity_poly.entity_id
_entity_poly.type
_entity_poly.pdbx_seq_one_letter_code
_entity_poly.pdbx_strand_id
1 'polypeptide(L)'
;MTPFDVLMAGYYLTVDPLLVRLRKRPRLRDWPAGPHLPSRPLAMHAALAQGPGADQALRRFTRIARRYDMRAPGEADHAARRRAAPMMLDLAQCVDGAGFEALLRRHSRRTLPKIRQAQRQGYCVERFALPMHVHDVHAVKTSMALRSGGPVLARWLLKPHHVGTPARMPVAWQPPGCATHWTMWWGVFLPEPGHCNGALQTDRRLVAYLKLTRCGDVVHYLDLMGHKDHLGHGVMPLMHAAIVRWLLDAAEPCAAGVHAVWYGALEHGGPGLLTWKKRAGFEPVRVILQA
;
A
#
# COMPACT_ATOMS: atom_id res chain seq x y z
N MET A 1 -22.11 -10.45 -1.30
CA MET A 1 -21.05 -10.66 -0.29
C MET A 1 -20.73 -12.14 -0.28
N THR A 2 -19.46 -12.50 -0.40
CA THR A 2 -19.00 -13.89 -0.32
C THR A 2 -18.94 -14.37 1.13
N PRO A 3 -18.95 -15.69 1.42
CA PRO A 3 -18.72 -16.22 2.77
C PRO A 3 -17.41 -15.71 3.39
N PHE A 4 -16.39 -15.50 2.56
CA PHE A 4 -15.12 -14.90 2.97
C PHE A 4 -15.28 -13.44 3.44
N ASP A 5 -16.13 -12.64 2.76
CA ASP A 5 -16.39 -11.25 3.17
C ASP A 5 -17.05 -11.18 4.55
N VAL A 6 -17.94 -12.12 4.86
CA VAL A 6 -18.61 -12.22 6.18
C VAL A 6 -17.60 -12.59 7.26
N LEU A 7 -16.77 -13.61 7.02
CA LEU A 7 -15.71 -14.02 7.96
C LEU A 7 -14.74 -12.87 8.24
N MET A 8 -14.29 -12.18 7.20
CA MET A 8 -13.40 -11.03 7.35
C MET A 8 -14.08 -9.86 8.06
N ALA A 9 -15.37 -9.61 7.82
CA ALA A 9 -16.13 -8.62 8.57
C ALA A 9 -16.17 -8.95 10.06
N GLY A 10 -16.45 -10.21 10.41
CA GLY A 10 -16.39 -10.70 11.79
C GLY A 10 -15.01 -10.47 12.43
N TYR A 11 -13.94 -10.88 11.74
CA TYR A 11 -12.56 -10.67 12.20
C TYR A 11 -12.26 -9.18 12.50
N TYR A 12 -12.64 -8.28 11.60
CA TYR A 12 -12.38 -6.84 11.78
C TYR A 12 -13.25 -6.20 12.87
N LEU A 13 -14.39 -6.78 13.20
CA LEU A 13 -15.27 -6.29 14.26
C LEU A 13 -14.87 -6.80 15.64
N THR A 14 -14.30 -8.00 15.75
CA THR A 14 -14.05 -8.66 17.05
C THR A 14 -12.57 -8.83 17.35
N VAL A 15 -11.80 -9.43 16.44
CA VAL A 15 -10.40 -9.82 16.69
C VAL A 15 -9.45 -8.63 16.52
N ASP A 16 -9.62 -7.85 15.46
CA ASP A 16 -8.72 -6.72 15.15
C ASP A 16 -8.68 -5.67 16.28
N PRO A 17 -9.82 -5.21 16.87
CA PRO A 17 -9.79 -4.26 17.98
C PRO A 17 -9.08 -4.79 19.24
N LEU A 18 -9.20 -6.09 19.52
CA LEU A 18 -8.48 -6.73 20.63
C LEU A 18 -6.98 -6.76 20.38
N LEU A 19 -6.56 -7.16 19.17
CA LEU A 19 -5.16 -7.14 18.77
C LEU A 19 -4.56 -5.74 18.82
N VAL A 20 -5.30 -4.73 18.36
CA VAL A 20 -4.91 -3.32 18.44
C VAL A 20 -4.69 -2.93 19.90
N ARG A 21 -5.66 -3.20 20.79
CA ARG A 21 -5.55 -2.85 22.22
C ARG A 21 -4.33 -3.50 22.88
N LEU A 22 -4.08 -4.77 22.59
CA LEU A 22 -2.98 -5.53 23.17
C LEU A 22 -1.60 -5.07 22.66
N ARG A 23 -1.50 -4.70 21.38
CA ARG A 23 -0.20 -4.43 20.72
C ARG A 23 0.18 -2.95 20.66
N LYS A 24 -0.78 -2.03 20.72
CA LYS A 24 -0.54 -0.59 20.53
C LYS A 24 0.49 -0.02 21.50
N ARG A 25 0.26 -0.16 22.80
CA ARG A 25 1.15 0.39 23.84
C ARG A 25 2.58 -0.17 23.78
N PRO A 26 2.80 -1.50 23.73
CA PRO A 26 4.14 -2.04 23.57
C PRO A 26 4.85 -1.50 22.33
N ARG A 27 4.17 -1.48 21.18
CA ARG A 27 4.81 -1.03 19.93
C ARG A 27 5.11 0.46 19.94
N LEU A 28 4.24 1.31 20.48
CA LEU A 28 4.50 2.75 20.55
C LEU A 28 5.78 3.11 21.34
N ARG A 29 6.19 2.27 22.30
CA ARG A 29 7.45 2.47 23.04
C ARG A 29 8.69 2.34 22.18
N ASP A 30 8.62 1.65 21.04
CA ASP A 30 9.75 1.49 20.12
C ASP A 30 9.89 2.65 19.11
N TRP A 31 9.08 3.71 19.25
CA TRP A 31 9.10 4.90 18.39
C TRP A 31 9.43 6.15 19.22
N PRO A 32 10.23 7.10 18.67
CA PRO A 32 10.66 8.29 19.41
C PRO A 32 9.52 9.14 19.97
N ALA A 33 8.39 9.21 19.26
CA ALA A 33 7.20 9.96 19.69
C ALA A 33 6.51 9.37 20.95
N GLY A 34 6.85 8.13 21.34
CA GLY A 34 6.26 7.44 22.47
C GLY A 34 4.72 7.40 22.38
N PRO A 35 3.99 7.63 23.49
CA PRO A 35 2.52 7.60 23.49
C PRO A 35 1.87 8.84 22.82
N HIS A 36 2.62 9.91 22.58
CA HIS A 36 2.12 11.17 22.02
C HIS A 36 2.40 11.23 20.52
N LEU A 37 1.52 10.60 19.75
CA LEU A 37 1.64 10.60 18.29
C LEU A 37 1.51 12.03 17.72
N PRO A 38 2.37 12.43 16.76
CA PRO A 38 2.22 13.71 16.10
C PRO A 38 0.89 13.74 15.34
N SER A 39 0.19 14.87 15.46
CA SER A 39 -1.08 15.11 14.77
C SER A 39 -0.82 15.67 13.37
N ARG A 40 -1.53 15.14 12.37
CA ARG A 40 -1.39 15.55 10.96
C ARG A 40 -2.75 15.90 10.37
N PRO A 41 -3.00 17.16 10.01
CA PRO A 41 -4.16 17.51 9.21
C PRO A 41 -3.97 16.99 7.78
N LEU A 42 -4.98 16.30 7.24
CA LEU A 42 -4.99 15.80 5.86
C LEU A 42 -6.39 16.01 5.29
N ALA A 43 -6.48 16.57 4.09
CA ALA A 43 -7.75 16.78 3.41
C ALA A 43 -8.10 15.60 2.48
N MET A 44 -9.34 15.15 2.55
CA MET A 44 -9.87 14.16 1.61
C MET A 44 -10.31 14.80 0.29
N HIS A 45 -10.54 16.12 0.28
CA HIS A 45 -10.99 16.89 -0.88
C HIS A 45 -12.25 16.29 -1.52
N ALA A 46 -13.22 15.83 -0.72
CA ALA A 46 -14.38 15.06 -1.18
C ALA A 46 -15.17 15.77 -2.29
N ALA A 47 -15.24 17.11 -2.25
CA ALA A 47 -15.92 17.92 -3.26
C ALA A 47 -15.25 17.88 -4.66
N LEU A 48 -13.98 17.47 -4.75
CA LEU A 48 -13.25 17.32 -6.02
C LEU A 48 -13.40 15.94 -6.65
N ALA A 49 -14.09 15.00 -5.99
CA ALA A 49 -14.29 13.66 -6.52
C ALA A 49 -15.18 13.72 -7.77
N GLN A 50 -14.67 13.23 -8.90
CA GLN A 50 -15.37 13.24 -10.18
C GLN A 50 -15.46 11.85 -10.78
N GLY A 51 -16.70 11.40 -11.02
CA GLY A 51 -17.01 10.15 -11.69
C GLY A 51 -17.00 8.91 -10.78
N PRO A 52 -17.48 7.76 -11.29
CA PRO A 52 -17.76 6.58 -10.49
C PRO A 52 -16.51 5.96 -9.83
N GLY A 53 -15.35 6.09 -10.48
CA GLY A 53 -14.07 5.62 -9.94
C GLY A 53 -13.61 6.43 -8.73
N ALA A 54 -13.76 7.76 -8.78
CA ALA A 54 -13.44 8.66 -7.68
C ALA A 54 -14.35 8.39 -6.47
N ASP A 55 -15.66 8.28 -6.71
CA ASP A 55 -16.63 7.99 -5.64
C ASP A 55 -16.35 6.65 -4.97
N GLN A 56 -15.98 5.64 -5.76
CA GLN A 56 -15.61 4.34 -5.22
C GLN A 56 -14.35 4.42 -4.36
N ALA A 57 -13.32 5.16 -4.81
CA ALA A 57 -12.10 5.39 -4.05
C ALA A 57 -12.41 6.06 -2.71
N LEU A 58 -13.18 7.16 -2.73
CA LEU A 58 -13.57 7.92 -1.54
C LEU A 58 -14.37 7.06 -0.55
N ARG A 59 -15.44 6.39 -1.01
CA ARG A 59 -16.24 5.49 -0.15
C ARG A 59 -15.38 4.41 0.50
N ARG A 60 -14.45 3.82 -0.25
CA ARG A 60 -13.56 2.78 0.27
C ARG A 60 -12.58 3.35 1.29
N PHE A 61 -11.98 4.49 1.00
CA PHE A 61 -11.05 5.17 1.90
C PHE A 61 -11.74 5.50 3.23
N THR A 62 -12.88 6.20 3.19
CA THR A 62 -13.63 6.60 4.39
C THR A 62 -14.02 5.38 5.23
N ARG A 63 -14.44 4.28 4.60
CA ARG A 63 -14.76 3.03 5.30
C ARG A 63 -13.54 2.45 6.03
N ILE A 64 -12.37 2.44 5.40
CA ILE A 64 -11.16 1.88 5.99
C ILE A 64 -10.60 2.82 7.07
N ALA A 65 -10.58 4.13 6.81
CA ALA A 65 -10.06 5.16 7.72
C ALA A 65 -10.72 5.12 9.10
N ARG A 66 -12.01 4.78 9.20
CA ARG A 66 -12.74 4.60 10.47
C ARG A 66 -12.14 3.56 11.43
N ARG A 67 -11.29 2.66 10.94
CA ARG A 67 -10.59 1.65 11.76
C ARG A 67 -9.32 2.19 12.41
N TYR A 68 -8.87 3.35 11.98
CA TYR A 68 -7.60 3.96 12.34
C TYR A 68 -7.82 5.23 13.15
N ASP A 69 -6.78 5.70 13.86
CA ASP A 69 -6.77 6.99 14.56
C ASP A 69 -6.72 8.16 13.56
N MET A 70 -7.73 8.19 12.69
CA MET A 70 -8.03 9.17 11.65
C MET A 70 -9.39 9.78 11.98
N ARG A 71 -9.36 11.02 12.46
CA ARG A 71 -10.49 11.64 13.15
C ARG A 71 -11.12 12.73 12.31
N ALA A 72 -12.43 12.90 12.46
CA ALA A 72 -13.03 14.15 12.04
C ALA A 72 -12.56 15.30 12.95
N PRO A 73 -12.59 16.57 12.47
CA PRO A 73 -12.32 17.72 13.32
C PRO A 73 -13.27 17.72 14.53
N GLY A 74 -12.73 17.91 15.74
CA GLY A 74 -13.51 17.93 16.98
C GLY A 74 -13.96 16.56 17.52
N GLU A 75 -13.55 15.45 16.91
CA GLU A 75 -13.91 14.11 17.40
C GLU A 75 -13.24 13.78 18.76
N ALA A 76 -14.05 13.31 19.72
CA ALA A 76 -13.61 13.03 21.09
C ALA A 76 -12.56 11.90 21.19
N ASP A 77 -11.59 12.09 22.09
CA ASP A 77 -10.43 11.21 22.31
C ASP A 77 -10.78 9.75 22.64
N HIS A 78 -11.91 9.51 23.33
CA HIS A 78 -12.24 8.17 23.85
C HIS A 78 -12.56 7.14 22.76
N ALA A 79 -13.25 7.55 21.69
CA ALA A 79 -13.57 6.66 20.57
C ALA A 79 -12.31 6.22 19.81
N ALA A 80 -11.32 7.11 19.72
CA ALA A 80 -10.09 6.91 18.97
C ALA A 80 -9.06 5.99 19.67
N ARG A 81 -9.12 5.85 21.00
CA ARG A 81 -8.18 4.97 21.76
C ARG A 81 -8.26 3.51 21.34
N ARG A 82 -9.40 3.06 20.81
CA ARG A 82 -9.62 1.68 20.32
C ARG A 82 -9.22 1.48 18.85
N ARG A 83 -8.89 2.56 18.14
CA ARG A 83 -8.52 2.52 16.73
C ARG A 83 -7.03 2.30 16.55
N ALA A 84 -6.66 1.65 15.45
CA ALA A 84 -5.27 1.32 15.14
C ALA A 84 -4.47 2.59 14.81
N ALA A 85 -3.20 2.66 15.17
CA ALA A 85 -2.36 3.82 14.80
C ALA A 85 -1.96 3.70 13.32
N PRO A 86 -2.37 4.63 12.43
CA PRO A 86 -1.96 4.59 11.04
C PRO A 86 -0.45 4.86 10.93
N MET A 87 0.21 4.11 10.04
CA MET A 87 1.63 4.28 9.74
C MET A 87 1.77 5.08 8.45
N MET A 88 2.33 6.29 8.53
CA MET A 88 2.44 7.23 7.42
C MET A 88 3.87 7.65 7.15
N LEU A 89 4.21 7.80 5.88
CA LEU A 89 5.36 8.54 5.40
C LEU A 89 4.88 9.93 5.01
N ASP A 90 5.44 10.95 5.65
CA ASP A 90 5.19 12.37 5.36
C ASP A 90 6.13 12.83 4.24
N LEU A 91 5.55 13.17 3.09
CA LEU A 91 6.33 13.54 1.90
C LEU A 91 7.00 14.91 2.07
N ALA A 92 6.49 15.79 2.93
CA ALA A 92 7.11 17.08 3.21
C ALA A 92 8.50 16.92 3.86
N GLN A 93 8.77 15.80 4.55
CA GLN A 93 10.09 15.52 5.11
C GLN A 93 11.15 15.16 4.06
N CYS A 94 10.71 14.76 2.85
CA CYS A 94 11.60 14.31 1.80
C CYS A 94 12.01 15.47 0.88
N VAL A 95 11.15 16.48 0.68
CA VAL A 95 11.28 17.58 -0.30
C VAL A 95 11.33 17.07 -1.75
N ASP A 96 12.30 16.21 -2.07
CA ASP A 96 12.55 15.62 -3.38
C ASP A 96 13.05 14.17 -3.25
N GLY A 97 13.44 13.57 -4.38
CA GLY A 97 14.00 12.22 -4.41
C GLY A 97 15.31 12.07 -3.61
N ALA A 98 16.15 13.10 -3.52
CA ALA A 98 17.41 13.07 -2.80
C ALA A 98 17.19 13.08 -1.28
N GLY A 99 16.26 13.89 -0.79
CA GLY A 99 15.87 13.89 0.62
C GLY A 99 15.14 12.60 1.01
N PHE A 100 14.38 11.97 0.10
CA PHE A 100 13.86 10.62 0.34
C PHE A 100 14.99 9.58 0.45
N GLU A 101 16.02 9.62 -0.40
CA GLU A 101 17.19 8.74 -0.24
C GLU A 101 17.90 8.97 1.09
N ALA A 102 18.05 10.23 1.52
CA ALA A 102 18.64 10.58 2.80
C ALA A 102 17.82 10.01 3.98
N LEU A 103 16.49 10.11 3.91
CA LEU A 103 15.57 9.48 4.86
C LEU A 103 15.80 7.97 4.95
N LEU A 104 15.85 7.26 3.81
CA LEU A 104 16.08 5.82 3.79
C LEU A 104 17.44 5.46 4.40
N ARG A 105 18.51 6.23 4.11
CA ARG A 105 19.85 6.01 4.69
C ARG A 105 19.85 6.16 6.20
N ARG A 106 19.13 7.16 6.72
CA ARG A 106 18.97 7.41 8.16
C ARG A 106 18.35 6.22 8.87
N HIS A 107 17.32 5.60 8.28
CA HIS A 107 16.65 4.45 8.87
C HIS A 107 17.34 3.10 8.58
N SER A 108 18.10 2.99 7.49
CA SER A 108 18.78 1.75 7.12
C SER A 108 19.84 1.93 6.04
N ARG A 109 21.08 1.56 6.38
CA ARG A 109 22.20 1.47 5.43
C ARG A 109 22.01 0.37 4.36
N ARG A 110 21.04 -0.53 4.53
CA ARG A 110 20.81 -1.69 3.65
C ARG A 110 19.72 -1.48 2.61
N THR A 111 18.87 -0.45 2.76
CA THR A 111 17.67 -0.30 1.90
C THR A 111 18.06 0.12 0.48
N LEU A 112 18.86 1.18 0.32
CA LEU A 112 19.29 1.64 -1.01
C LEU A 112 20.13 0.61 -1.78
N PRO A 113 21.12 -0.09 -1.16
CA PRO A 113 21.82 -1.18 -1.85
C PRO A 113 20.89 -2.25 -2.42
N LYS A 114 19.83 -2.63 -1.69
CA LYS A 114 18.83 -3.61 -2.18
C LYS A 114 18.02 -3.08 -3.37
N ILE A 115 17.64 -1.80 -3.35
CA ILE A 115 16.94 -1.16 -4.47
C ILE A 115 17.83 -1.19 -5.72
N ARG A 116 19.09 -0.77 -5.60
CA ARG A 116 20.06 -0.76 -6.70
C ARG A 116 20.38 -2.17 -7.19
N GLN A 117 20.46 -3.14 -6.29
CA GLN A 117 20.63 -4.55 -6.66
C GLN A 117 19.46 -5.06 -7.50
N ALA A 118 18.21 -4.78 -7.09
CA ALA A 118 17.04 -5.16 -7.86
C ALA A 118 17.09 -4.55 -9.28
N GLN A 119 17.42 -3.26 -9.39
CA GLN A 119 17.55 -2.60 -10.69
C GLN A 119 18.62 -3.25 -11.57
N ARG A 120 19.81 -3.57 -11.01
CA ARG A 120 20.88 -4.28 -11.73
C ARG A 120 20.50 -5.69 -12.16
N GLN A 121 19.56 -6.32 -11.48
CA GLN A 121 19.01 -7.63 -11.84
C GLN A 121 17.90 -7.53 -12.90
N GLY A 122 17.63 -6.34 -13.44
CA GLY A 122 16.68 -6.12 -14.53
C GLY A 122 15.24 -5.91 -14.07
N TYR A 123 14.97 -5.78 -12.77
CA TYR A 123 13.62 -5.46 -12.30
C TYR A 123 13.24 -4.02 -12.65
N CYS A 124 12.10 -3.83 -13.29
CA CYS A 124 11.51 -2.50 -13.55
C CYS A 124 10.20 -2.33 -12.77
N VAL A 125 9.79 -1.08 -12.55
CA VAL A 125 8.55 -0.73 -11.84
C VAL A 125 7.67 0.11 -12.74
N GLU A 126 6.43 -0.33 -12.95
CA GLU A 126 5.50 0.33 -13.86
C GLU A 126 4.06 0.22 -13.39
N ARG A 127 3.20 1.10 -13.89
CA ARG A 127 1.75 0.97 -13.77
C ARG A 127 1.24 -0.05 -14.79
N PHE A 128 0.19 -0.77 -14.44
CA PHE A 128 -0.36 -1.78 -15.34
C PHE A 128 -1.88 -1.91 -15.27
N ALA A 129 -2.47 -2.44 -16.34
CA ALA A 129 -3.87 -2.85 -16.38
C ALA A 129 -4.01 -4.26 -15.79
N LEU A 130 -4.77 -4.42 -14.70
CA LEU A 130 -4.96 -5.72 -14.05
C LEU A 130 -5.30 -6.88 -15.01
N PRO A 131 -6.17 -6.71 -16.03
CA PRO A 131 -6.48 -7.77 -17.00
C PRO A 131 -5.25 -8.35 -17.72
N MET A 132 -4.17 -7.59 -17.87
CA MET A 132 -2.92 -8.05 -18.49
C MET A 132 -2.14 -9.04 -17.62
N HIS A 133 -2.37 -9.03 -16.30
CA HIS A 133 -1.51 -9.72 -15.34
C HIS A 133 -2.26 -10.53 -14.27
N VAL A 134 -3.50 -10.97 -14.55
CA VAL A 134 -4.35 -11.72 -13.61
C VAL A 134 -3.66 -12.96 -13.04
N HIS A 135 -3.02 -13.76 -13.90
CA HIS A 135 -2.37 -15.01 -13.49
C HIS A 135 -1.14 -14.76 -12.63
N ASP A 136 -0.29 -13.80 -13.00
CA ASP A 136 0.84 -13.38 -12.18
C ASP A 136 0.41 -12.81 -10.82
N VAL A 137 -0.63 -11.96 -10.76
CA VAL A 137 -1.17 -11.46 -9.48
C VAL A 137 -1.66 -12.63 -8.62
N HIS A 138 -2.31 -13.63 -9.23
CA HIS A 138 -2.70 -14.85 -8.55
C HIS A 138 -1.47 -15.64 -8.04
N ALA A 139 -0.42 -15.81 -8.85
CA ALA A 139 0.81 -16.47 -8.46
C ALA A 139 1.49 -15.74 -7.29
N VAL A 140 1.60 -14.41 -7.34
CA VAL A 140 2.10 -13.58 -6.23
C VAL A 140 1.27 -13.86 -4.97
N LYS A 141 -0.06 -13.76 -5.03
CA LYS A 141 -0.95 -13.96 -3.87
C LYS A 141 -0.82 -15.36 -3.25
N THR A 142 -0.60 -16.38 -4.06
CA THR A 142 -0.58 -17.80 -3.63
C THR A 142 0.81 -18.37 -3.33
N SER A 143 1.88 -17.66 -3.69
CA SER A 143 3.28 -18.09 -3.52
C SER A 143 3.71 -18.42 -2.09
N MET A 144 3.02 -17.90 -1.07
CA MET A 144 3.34 -18.12 0.35
C MET A 144 2.11 -18.61 1.14
N ALA A 145 2.31 -19.61 2.01
CA ALA A 145 1.28 -20.08 2.95
C ALA A 145 1.14 -19.16 4.18
N LEU A 146 2.23 -18.50 4.58
CA LEU A 146 2.30 -17.61 5.71
C LEU A 146 2.96 -16.29 5.29
N ARG A 147 2.33 -15.16 5.60
CA ARG A 147 2.87 -13.81 5.39
C ARG A 147 2.93 -13.06 6.71
N SER A 148 3.44 -11.84 6.69
CA SER A 148 3.55 -11.00 7.88
C SER A 148 2.22 -10.80 8.62
N GLY A 149 1.09 -10.82 7.92
CA GLY A 149 -0.27 -10.76 8.47
C GLY A 149 -0.84 -12.09 8.97
N GLY A 150 -0.10 -13.19 8.87
CA GLY A 150 -0.56 -14.53 9.24
C GLY A 150 -0.82 -15.44 8.03
N PRO A 151 -1.55 -16.55 8.25
CA PRO A 151 -1.86 -17.52 7.20
C PRO A 151 -2.58 -16.88 6.01
N VAL A 152 -2.22 -17.30 4.81
CA VAL A 152 -2.76 -16.75 3.56
C VAL A 152 -3.77 -17.73 2.98
N LEU A 153 -5.03 -17.61 3.39
CA LEU A 153 -6.12 -18.48 2.89
C LEU A 153 -6.23 -18.48 1.36
N ALA A 154 -5.87 -17.36 0.74
CA ALA A 154 -5.82 -17.22 -0.71
C ALA A 154 -4.96 -18.29 -1.39
N ARG A 155 -3.92 -18.83 -0.73
CA ARG A 155 -3.10 -19.93 -1.29
C ARG A 155 -3.95 -21.15 -1.69
N TRP A 156 -4.97 -21.47 -0.90
CA TRP A 156 -5.80 -22.65 -1.13
C TRP A 156 -7.11 -22.32 -1.86
N LEU A 157 -7.67 -21.12 -1.63
CA LEU A 157 -9.01 -20.76 -2.08
C LEU A 157 -9.05 -19.81 -3.29
N LEU A 158 -7.98 -19.07 -3.55
CA LEU A 158 -7.96 -18.10 -4.63
C LEU A 158 -7.71 -18.81 -5.96
N LYS A 159 -8.50 -18.46 -6.97
CA LYS A 159 -8.34 -18.88 -8.36
C LYS A 159 -8.12 -17.64 -9.24
N PRO A 160 -7.54 -17.76 -10.44
CA PRO A 160 -7.29 -16.60 -11.30
C PRO A 160 -8.52 -15.75 -11.56
N HIS A 161 -9.69 -16.35 -11.84
CA HIS A 161 -10.93 -15.62 -12.08
C HIS A 161 -11.47 -14.83 -10.86
N HIS A 162 -11.02 -15.16 -9.63
CA HIS A 162 -11.32 -14.36 -8.44
C HIS A 162 -10.49 -13.06 -8.38
N VAL A 163 -9.35 -13.01 -9.10
CA VAL A 163 -8.50 -11.82 -9.18
C VAL A 163 -9.06 -10.83 -10.20
N GLY A 164 -9.48 -11.32 -11.37
CA GLY A 164 -10.10 -10.54 -12.42
C GLY A 164 -10.28 -11.34 -13.71
N THR A 165 -10.83 -10.70 -14.74
CA THR A 165 -10.96 -11.29 -16.07
C THR A 165 -9.67 -11.04 -16.87
N PRO A 166 -8.94 -12.09 -17.29
CA PRO A 166 -7.73 -11.92 -18.09
C PRO A 166 -8.07 -11.39 -19.49
N ALA A 167 -7.22 -10.50 -19.99
CA ALA A 167 -7.35 -9.98 -21.35
C ALA A 167 -6.91 -11.02 -22.39
N ARG A 168 -7.55 -11.00 -23.56
CA ARG A 168 -7.15 -11.83 -24.72
C ARG A 168 -6.24 -11.08 -25.70
N MET A 169 -6.20 -9.77 -25.59
CA MET A 169 -5.39 -8.86 -26.41
C MET A 169 -4.72 -7.83 -25.50
N PRO A 170 -3.59 -7.22 -25.92
CA PRO A 170 -2.95 -6.16 -25.15
C PRO A 170 -3.92 -5.02 -24.83
N VAL A 171 -3.95 -4.61 -23.57
CA VAL A 171 -4.74 -3.48 -23.06
C VAL A 171 -3.78 -2.49 -22.43
N ALA A 172 -3.77 -1.27 -22.96
CA ALA A 172 -2.99 -0.18 -22.40
C ALA A 172 -3.54 0.23 -21.02
N TRP A 173 -2.63 0.55 -20.10
CA TRP A 173 -3.02 1.22 -18.86
C TRP A 173 -3.58 2.61 -19.18
N GLN A 174 -4.63 3.01 -18.46
CA GLN A 174 -5.28 4.32 -18.63
C GLN A 174 -5.08 5.17 -17.38
N PRO A 175 -4.75 6.46 -17.53
CA PRO A 175 -4.67 7.37 -16.39
C PRO A 175 -6.04 7.56 -15.73
N PRO A 176 -6.08 7.84 -14.42
CA PRO A 176 -7.34 8.08 -13.74
C PRO A 176 -8.00 9.38 -14.21
N GLY A 177 -9.33 9.37 -14.36
CA GLY A 177 -10.09 10.55 -14.77
C GLY A 177 -10.16 11.66 -13.70
N CYS A 178 -9.92 11.33 -12.43
CA CYS A 178 -9.84 12.28 -11.33
C CYS A 178 -8.39 12.33 -10.80
N ALA A 179 -7.85 13.53 -10.61
CA ALA A 179 -6.48 13.72 -10.13
C ALA A 179 -6.31 13.35 -8.64
N THR A 180 -7.35 13.56 -7.83
CA THR A 180 -7.28 13.49 -6.37
C THR A 180 -7.95 12.23 -5.78
N HIS A 181 -8.77 11.51 -6.56
CA HIS A 181 -9.43 10.28 -6.13
C HIS A 181 -9.33 9.19 -7.17
N TRP A 182 -8.52 8.18 -6.89
CA TRP A 182 -8.31 7.09 -7.83
C TRP A 182 -7.86 5.81 -7.15
N THR A 183 -7.92 4.73 -7.91
CA THR A 183 -7.27 3.47 -7.57
C THR A 183 -6.52 2.96 -8.79
N MET A 184 -5.24 2.65 -8.64
CA MET A 184 -4.41 2.12 -9.72
C MET A 184 -3.53 0.97 -9.25
N TRP A 185 -2.96 0.25 -10.21
CA TRP A 185 -2.08 -0.88 -9.97
C TRP A 185 -0.66 -0.55 -10.41
N TRP A 186 0.28 -0.85 -9.53
CA TRP A 186 1.71 -0.77 -9.77
C TRP A 186 2.31 -2.17 -9.66
N GLY A 187 3.29 -2.46 -10.52
CA GLY A 187 3.91 -3.76 -10.63
C GLY A 187 5.43 -3.66 -10.67
N VAL A 188 6.09 -4.68 -10.15
CA VAL A 188 7.51 -4.95 -10.43
C VAL A 188 7.57 -6.07 -11.45
N PHE A 189 8.22 -5.79 -12.58
CA PHE A 189 8.34 -6.74 -13.69
C PHE A 189 9.77 -7.23 -13.83
N LEU A 190 9.92 -8.48 -14.25
CA LEU A 190 11.18 -9.08 -14.67
C LEU A 190 11.04 -9.46 -16.15
N PRO A 191 11.95 -9.02 -17.04
CA PRO A 191 11.96 -9.48 -18.43
C PRO A 191 12.04 -11.01 -18.50
N GLU A 192 11.13 -11.60 -19.27
CA GLU A 192 11.04 -13.04 -19.44
C GLU A 192 10.42 -13.34 -20.80
N PRO A 193 11.24 -13.41 -21.87
CA PRO A 193 10.75 -13.66 -23.23
C PRO A 193 9.89 -14.94 -23.30
N GLY A 194 8.75 -14.86 -23.95
CA GLY A 194 7.77 -15.95 -24.04
C GLY A 194 6.87 -16.09 -22.81
N HIS A 195 6.98 -15.23 -21.78
CA HIS A 195 6.09 -15.29 -20.62
C HIS A 195 4.65 -14.96 -21.00
N CYS A 196 3.75 -15.89 -20.67
CA CYS A 196 2.31 -15.78 -20.92
C CYS A 196 1.53 -15.58 -19.62
N ASN A 197 0.56 -14.66 -19.66
CA ASN A 197 -0.41 -14.45 -18.58
C ASN A 197 -1.79 -14.94 -19.05
N GLY A 198 -2.02 -16.24 -18.88
CA GLY A 198 -3.16 -16.91 -19.53
C GLY A 198 -2.88 -17.09 -21.02
N ALA A 199 -3.78 -16.62 -21.89
CA ALA A 199 -3.63 -16.72 -23.34
C ALA A 199 -2.77 -15.59 -23.95
N LEU A 200 -2.42 -14.56 -23.17
CA LEU A 200 -1.71 -13.39 -23.64
C LEU A 200 -0.21 -13.50 -23.37
N GLN A 201 0.62 -13.42 -24.42
CA GLN A 201 2.07 -13.27 -24.26
C GLN A 201 2.40 -11.81 -23.88
N THR A 202 3.22 -11.65 -22.85
CA THR A 202 3.60 -10.34 -22.29
C THR A 202 5.11 -10.13 -22.26
N ASP A 203 5.90 -11.19 -22.48
CA ASP A 203 7.37 -11.20 -22.47
C ASP A 203 8.02 -10.66 -21.18
N ARG A 204 7.23 -10.54 -20.12
CA ARG A 204 7.65 -10.07 -18.80
C ARG A 204 6.75 -10.63 -17.72
N ARG A 205 7.35 -11.05 -16.61
CA ARG A 205 6.62 -11.58 -15.47
C ARG A 205 6.38 -10.51 -14.42
N LEU A 206 5.16 -10.36 -13.94
CA LEU A 206 4.86 -9.55 -12.76
C LEU A 206 5.23 -10.34 -11.48
N VAL A 207 6.24 -9.87 -10.74
CA VAL A 207 6.78 -10.58 -9.56
C VAL A 207 6.40 -9.93 -8.22
N ALA A 208 5.91 -8.70 -8.25
CA ALA A 208 5.34 -8.00 -7.11
C ALA A 208 4.33 -6.96 -7.59
N TYR A 209 3.35 -6.61 -6.77
CA TYR A 209 2.37 -5.59 -7.12
C TYR A 209 1.93 -4.80 -5.90
N LEU A 210 1.37 -3.63 -6.17
CA LEU A 210 0.68 -2.79 -5.21
C LEU A 210 -0.61 -2.25 -5.82
N LYS A 211 -1.73 -2.48 -5.12
CA LYS A 211 -2.95 -1.69 -5.32
C LYS A 211 -2.85 -0.39 -4.53
N LEU A 212 -2.87 0.72 -5.24
CA LEU A 212 -2.68 2.06 -4.69
C LEU A 212 -4.00 2.83 -4.79
N THR A 213 -4.45 3.46 -3.71
CA THR A 213 -5.65 4.32 -3.73
C THR A 213 -5.31 5.69 -3.20
N ARG A 214 -5.64 6.74 -3.94
CA ARG A 214 -5.54 8.13 -3.47
C ARG A 214 -6.92 8.66 -3.10
N CYS A 215 -6.96 9.40 -1.99
CA CYS A 215 -8.08 10.29 -1.64
C CYS A 215 -7.49 11.59 -1.08
N GLY A 216 -7.58 12.65 -1.88
CA GLY A 216 -7.06 13.96 -1.55
C GLY A 216 -5.55 13.97 -1.30
N ASP A 217 -5.15 14.34 -0.10
CA ASP A 217 -3.75 14.45 0.32
C ASP A 217 -3.08 13.10 0.61
N VAL A 218 -3.86 12.01 0.65
CA VAL A 218 -3.40 10.71 1.14
C VAL A 218 -3.39 9.66 0.04
N VAL A 219 -2.25 8.97 -0.08
CA VAL A 219 -2.09 7.77 -0.90
C VAL A 219 -1.98 6.53 0.00
N HIS A 220 -2.94 5.63 -0.09
CA HIS A 220 -3.02 4.40 0.70
C HIS A 220 -2.52 3.18 -0.08
N TYR A 221 -1.54 2.50 0.51
CA TYR A 221 -1.05 1.21 0.06
C TYR A 221 -2.00 0.09 0.53
N LEU A 222 -2.84 -0.43 -0.35
CA LEU A 222 -3.86 -1.41 0.02
C LEU A 222 -3.37 -2.85 0.02
N ASP A 223 -2.60 -3.22 -1.00
CA ASP A 223 -2.29 -4.63 -1.27
C ASP A 223 -0.85 -4.77 -1.79
N LEU A 224 0.10 -4.44 -0.91
CA LEU A 224 1.52 -4.50 -1.19
C LEU A 224 2.03 -5.95 -1.07
N MET A 225 2.27 -6.63 -2.18
CA MET A 225 2.70 -8.03 -2.18
C MET A 225 3.86 -8.31 -3.13
N GLY A 226 4.71 -9.25 -2.75
CA GLY A 226 5.77 -9.81 -3.60
C GLY A 226 5.71 -11.33 -3.62
N HIS A 227 6.10 -11.90 -4.75
CA HIS A 227 6.25 -13.33 -4.94
C HIS A 227 7.39 -13.85 -4.06
N LYS A 228 7.18 -14.99 -3.39
CA LYS A 228 8.12 -15.59 -2.42
C LYS A 228 9.57 -15.56 -2.92
N ASP A 229 9.78 -16.03 -4.14
CA ASP A 229 11.12 -16.25 -4.71
C ASP A 229 11.84 -14.95 -5.08
N HIS A 230 11.11 -13.83 -5.17
CA HIS A 230 11.66 -12.53 -5.54
C HIS A 230 11.79 -11.57 -4.35
N LEU A 231 11.24 -11.92 -3.17
CA LEU A 231 11.31 -11.07 -1.97
C LEU A 231 12.76 -10.78 -1.53
N GLY A 232 13.65 -11.77 -1.68
CA GLY A 232 15.07 -11.64 -1.36
C GLY A 232 15.80 -10.60 -2.23
N HIS A 233 15.28 -10.34 -3.43
CA HIS A 233 15.94 -9.52 -4.45
C HIS A 233 15.64 -8.02 -4.31
N GLY A 234 14.83 -7.61 -3.32
CA GLY A 234 14.57 -6.21 -3.06
C GLY A 234 13.40 -5.59 -3.85
N VAL A 235 12.51 -6.42 -4.41
CA VAL A 235 11.34 -5.95 -5.18
C VAL A 235 10.40 -5.04 -4.37
N MET A 236 10.25 -5.28 -3.06
CA MET A 236 9.38 -4.48 -2.20
C MET A 236 9.91 -3.05 -1.95
N PRO A 237 11.17 -2.85 -1.48
CA PRO A 237 11.72 -1.51 -1.37
C PRO A 237 11.90 -0.83 -2.73
N LEU A 238 12.15 -1.58 -3.82
CA LEU A 238 12.20 -1.02 -5.18
C LEU A 238 10.86 -0.37 -5.56
N MET A 239 9.75 -1.11 -5.43
CA MET A 239 8.41 -0.58 -5.75
C MET A 239 8.03 0.61 -4.87
N HIS A 240 8.31 0.52 -3.57
CA HIS A 240 8.06 1.65 -2.65
C HIS A 240 8.85 2.89 -3.07
N ALA A 241 10.13 2.75 -3.39
CA ALA A 241 10.96 3.88 -3.77
C ALA A 241 10.53 4.51 -5.11
N ALA A 242 10.15 3.69 -6.10
CA ALA A 242 9.63 4.19 -7.37
C ALA A 242 8.34 5.01 -7.19
N ILE A 243 7.42 4.54 -6.34
CA ILE A 243 6.15 5.24 -6.08
C ILE A 243 6.36 6.52 -5.29
N VAL A 244 7.21 6.52 -4.26
CA VAL A 244 7.50 7.74 -3.50
C VAL A 244 8.18 8.78 -4.38
N ARG A 245 9.13 8.37 -5.22
CA ARG A 245 9.75 9.29 -6.20
C ARG A 245 8.72 9.86 -7.16
N TRP A 246 7.86 9.03 -7.75
CA TRP A 246 6.78 9.51 -8.61
C TRP A 246 5.85 10.53 -7.92
N LEU A 247 5.54 10.33 -6.63
CA LEU A 247 4.73 11.28 -5.85
C LEU A 247 5.47 12.59 -5.57
N LEU A 248 6.77 12.54 -5.30
CA LEU A 248 7.61 13.73 -5.05
C LEU A 248 7.91 14.50 -6.33
N ASP A 249 8.14 13.80 -7.43
CA ASP A 249 8.38 14.38 -8.75
C ASP A 249 7.14 15.14 -9.24
N ALA A 250 5.93 14.69 -8.85
CA ALA A 250 4.65 15.36 -9.06
C ALA A 250 4.38 15.80 -10.52
N ALA A 251 5.03 15.17 -11.49
CA ALA A 251 4.96 15.54 -12.91
C ALA A 251 3.57 15.29 -13.53
N GLU A 252 2.76 14.43 -12.91
CA GLU A 252 1.41 14.11 -13.36
C GLU A 252 0.37 14.70 -12.41
N PRO A 253 -0.78 15.19 -12.92
CA PRO A 253 -1.86 15.71 -12.07
C PRO A 253 -2.30 14.72 -11.00
N CYS A 254 -2.31 13.42 -11.31
CA CYS A 254 -2.74 12.39 -10.37
C CYS A 254 -1.73 12.12 -9.23
N ALA A 255 -0.50 12.62 -9.32
CA ALA A 255 0.54 12.55 -8.30
C ALA A 255 0.68 13.85 -7.49
N ALA A 256 0.41 15.00 -8.11
CA ALA A 256 0.61 16.31 -7.50
C ALA A 256 -0.27 16.55 -6.26
N GLY A 257 0.28 17.21 -5.23
CA GLY A 257 -0.45 17.58 -4.01
C GLY A 257 -0.71 16.43 -3.04
N VAL A 258 0.04 15.33 -3.12
CA VAL A 258 0.00 14.29 -2.09
C VAL A 258 0.91 14.71 -0.94
N HIS A 259 0.39 14.64 0.29
CA HIS A 259 1.16 14.98 1.49
C HIS A 259 1.65 13.73 2.24
N ALA A 260 0.89 12.63 2.19
CA ALA A 260 1.22 11.45 2.96
C ALA A 260 0.97 10.14 2.21
N VAL A 261 1.89 9.19 2.40
CA VAL A 261 1.70 7.79 2.02
C VAL A 261 1.33 6.99 3.26
N TRP A 262 0.20 6.31 3.23
CA TRP A 262 -0.31 5.49 4.32
C TRP A 262 -0.11 4.00 4.03
N TYR A 263 0.42 3.25 5.00
CA TYR A 263 0.51 1.80 4.92
C TYR A 263 0.12 1.08 6.21
N GLY A 264 -1.17 0.74 6.31
CA GLY A 264 -1.75 -0.08 7.37
C GLY A 264 -1.48 0.47 8.78
N ALA A 265 -1.54 -0.40 9.78
CA ALA A 265 -1.41 0.00 11.19
C ALA A 265 -0.08 -0.37 11.83
N LEU A 266 0.28 0.34 12.90
CA LEU A 266 1.39 0.00 13.78
C LEU A 266 1.20 -1.40 14.38
N GLU A 267 -0.03 -1.79 14.68
CA GLU A 267 -0.39 -3.02 15.41
C GLU A 267 -0.44 -4.27 14.51
N HIS A 268 -0.43 -4.07 13.19
CA HIS A 268 -0.53 -5.14 12.20
C HIS A 268 0.82 -5.78 11.89
N GLY A 269 0.77 -7.09 11.67
CA GLY A 269 1.88 -7.95 11.29
C GLY A 269 2.94 -8.21 12.36
N GLY A 270 3.93 -9.04 12.02
CA GLY A 270 5.06 -9.41 12.90
C GLY A 270 6.24 -8.43 12.87
N PRO A 271 7.32 -8.72 13.62
CA PRO A 271 8.51 -7.85 13.74
C PRO A 271 9.18 -7.50 12.41
N GLY A 272 9.18 -8.42 11.45
CA GLY A 272 9.70 -8.18 10.10
C GLY A 272 8.96 -7.07 9.35
N LEU A 273 7.62 -7.01 9.47
CA LEU A 273 6.82 -5.95 8.83
C LEU A 273 7.07 -4.60 9.50
N LEU A 274 7.16 -4.56 10.82
CA LEU A 274 7.49 -3.33 11.55
C LEU A 274 8.88 -2.82 11.17
N THR A 275 9.85 -3.73 11.08
CA THR A 275 11.20 -3.39 10.64
C THR A 275 11.18 -2.82 9.22
N TRP A 276 10.42 -3.42 8.31
CA TRP A 276 10.24 -2.89 6.96
C TRP A 276 9.61 -1.49 6.98
N LYS A 277 8.53 -1.27 7.76
CA LYS A 277 7.85 0.02 7.88
C LYS A 277 8.80 1.13 8.35
N LYS A 278 9.55 0.87 9.43
CA LYS A 278 10.58 1.80 9.95
C LYS A 278 11.63 2.12 8.89
N ARG A 279 12.14 1.10 8.19
CA ARG A 279 13.18 1.27 7.16
C ARG A 279 12.70 1.98 5.90
N ALA A 280 11.39 1.95 5.65
CA ALA A 280 10.73 2.65 4.56
C ALA A 280 10.27 4.07 4.95
N GLY A 281 10.58 4.53 6.18
CA GLY A 281 10.24 5.88 6.62
C GLY A 281 8.80 6.06 7.12
N PHE A 282 8.06 4.97 7.34
CA PHE A 282 6.73 5.06 7.92
C PHE A 282 6.80 5.21 9.45
N GLU A 283 6.01 6.15 9.97
CA GLU A 283 5.89 6.46 11.38
C GLU A 283 4.42 6.44 11.83
N PRO A 284 4.13 6.05 13.07
CA PRO A 284 2.78 6.12 13.59
C PRO A 284 2.39 7.58 13.80
N VAL A 285 1.19 7.95 13.36
CA VAL A 285 0.68 9.32 13.48
C VAL A 285 -0.77 9.31 13.95
N ARG A 286 -1.23 10.46 14.45
CA ARG A 286 -2.66 10.76 14.56
C ARG A 286 -3.04 11.61 13.35
N VAL A 287 -4.17 11.31 12.73
CA VAL A 287 -4.65 12.07 11.56
C VAL A 287 -5.92 12.82 11.91
N ILE A 288 -6.00 14.07 11.49
CA ILE A 288 -7.23 14.87 11.47
C ILE A 288 -7.66 14.97 10.01
N LEU A 289 -8.68 14.21 9.63
CA LEU A 289 -9.23 14.16 8.29
C LEU A 289 -10.19 15.32 8.08
N GLN A 290 -9.80 16.26 7.24
CA GLN A 290 -10.67 17.30 6.73
C GLN A 290 -11.46 16.76 5.53
N ALA A 291 -12.69 17.23 5.36
CA ALA A 291 -13.57 16.81 4.29
C ALA A 291 -12.99 17.13 2.90
#